data_AF-A0A9X7NPZ7-F1
#
_entry.id   AF-A0A9X7NPZ7-F1
#
_cell.length_a   1.000
_cell.length_b   1.000
_cell.length_c   1.000
_cell.angle_alpha   90.00
_cell.angle_beta   90.00
_cell.angle_gamma   90.00
#
_symmetry.space_group_name_H-M   'P 1'
#
loop_
_entity.id
_entity.type
_entity.pdbx_description
1 polymer ?
#
loop_
_entity_poly.entity_id
_entity_poly.type
_entity_poly.pdbx_seq_one_letter_code
_entity_poly.pdbx_strand_id
1 'polypeptide(L)'
;MIKPATILAAFLCAGSTAFAGAIPQPGDFYLISRDRSGHFVGSHKLFTENARGLKKVSYCQRSYFVRSHSVAWTQVETERGNKVQVEFNFGRGWRPICGNPERQVSLEDIGVTMSAHDLLAAPDETSAPQSRLSAIGAMFQSNSAEEGHSTYHTR
;
A
#
# COMPACT_ATOMS: atom_id res chain seq x y z
N MET A 1 5.21 -13.33 -77.86
CA MET A 1 5.83 -13.55 -76.54
C MET A 1 5.85 -12.22 -75.81
N ILE A 2 4.95 -12.05 -74.85
CA ILE A 2 4.66 -10.77 -74.17
C ILE A 2 5.54 -10.72 -72.91
N LYS A 3 6.41 -9.71 -72.80
CA LYS A 3 7.14 -9.40 -71.56
C LYS A 3 6.35 -8.32 -70.81
N PRO A 4 5.84 -8.58 -69.59
CA PRO A 4 5.12 -7.58 -68.84
C PRO A 4 6.10 -6.58 -68.22
N ALA A 5 5.80 -5.30 -68.43
CA ALA A 5 6.51 -4.17 -67.86
C ALA A 5 6.19 -4.03 -66.37
N THR A 6 7.26 -3.70 -65.66
CA THR A 6 7.41 -3.35 -64.25
C THR A 6 6.43 -2.26 -63.79
N ILE A 7 5.66 -2.51 -62.72
CA ILE A 7 5.13 -1.45 -61.85
C ILE A 7 5.31 -1.91 -60.40
N LEU A 8 6.33 -1.34 -59.74
CA LEU A 8 6.61 -1.50 -58.32
C LEU A 8 5.82 -0.42 -57.56
N ALA A 9 4.66 -0.76 -56.99
CA ALA A 9 3.91 0.14 -56.13
C ALA A 9 4.40 -0.02 -54.68
N ALA A 10 5.32 0.84 -54.25
CA ALA A 10 5.72 0.94 -52.85
C ALA A 10 4.65 1.69 -52.05
N PHE A 11 3.80 0.95 -51.34
CA PHE A 11 2.91 1.50 -50.31
C PHE A 11 3.75 1.90 -49.09
N LEU A 12 4.17 3.17 -49.05
CA LEU A 12 4.69 3.83 -47.84
C LEU A 12 3.53 4.04 -46.87
N CYS A 13 3.21 3.02 -46.08
CA CYS A 13 2.39 3.20 -44.87
C CYS A 13 3.23 3.97 -43.85
N ALA A 14 3.12 5.31 -43.86
CA ALA A 14 3.58 6.16 -42.78
C ALA A 14 2.79 5.81 -41.52
N GLY A 15 3.33 4.89 -40.71
CA GLY A 15 2.76 4.53 -39.42
C GLY A 15 2.74 5.74 -38.51
N SER A 16 1.57 6.31 -38.29
CA SER A 16 1.35 7.27 -37.21
C SER A 16 1.66 6.56 -35.89
N THR A 17 2.81 6.82 -35.30
CA THR A 17 3.10 6.41 -33.92
C THR A 17 2.25 7.28 -33.00
N ALA A 18 1.01 6.86 -32.78
CA ALA A 18 0.19 7.40 -31.71
C ALA A 18 0.87 7.03 -30.39
N PHE A 19 1.61 7.96 -29.81
CA PHE A 19 1.98 7.88 -28.40
C PHE A 19 0.70 8.03 -27.59
N ALA A 20 0.08 6.90 -27.25
CA ALA A 20 -0.94 6.89 -26.21
C ALA A 20 -0.26 7.33 -24.91
N GLY A 21 -0.32 8.63 -24.60
CA GLY A 21 0.00 9.13 -23.28
C GLY A 21 -0.91 8.41 -22.31
N ALA A 22 -0.37 7.43 -21.59
CA ALA A 22 -1.13 6.69 -20.60
C ALA A 22 -1.60 7.71 -19.56
N ILE A 23 -2.92 7.96 -19.50
CA ILE A 23 -3.52 8.66 -18.37
C ILE A 23 -3.05 7.90 -17.13
N PRO A 24 -2.33 8.54 -16.18
CA PRO A 24 -1.89 7.88 -14.96
C PRO A 24 -3.10 7.24 -14.31
N GLN A 25 -3.13 5.91 -14.28
CA GLN A 25 -4.21 5.21 -13.63
C GLN A 25 -4.02 5.42 -12.13
N PRO A 26 -4.94 6.08 -11.42
CA PRO A 26 -4.82 6.25 -9.99
C PRO A 26 -4.75 4.88 -9.33
N GLY A 27 -3.77 4.70 -8.46
CA GLY A 27 -3.60 3.47 -7.73
C GLY A 27 -2.49 3.57 -6.71
N ASP A 28 -2.54 2.66 -5.75
CA ASP A 28 -1.68 2.65 -4.58
C ASP A 28 -1.01 1.29 -4.44
N PHE A 29 0.17 1.29 -3.82
CA PHE A 29 0.96 0.10 -3.53
C PHE A 29 0.82 -0.25 -2.05
N TYR A 30 0.77 -1.54 -1.75
CA TYR A 30 0.60 -2.04 -0.39
C TYR A 30 1.44 -3.28 -0.16
N LEU A 31 1.87 -3.45 1.09
CA LEU A 31 2.22 -4.75 1.66
C LEU A 31 0.92 -5.41 2.12
N ILE A 32 0.62 -6.61 1.65
CA ILE A 32 -0.61 -7.35 1.95
C ILE A 32 -0.24 -8.67 2.61
N SER A 33 -0.75 -8.92 3.81
CA SER A 33 -0.61 -10.19 4.53
C SER A 33 -1.86 -11.05 4.32
N ARG A 34 -1.63 -12.33 4.03
CA ARG A 34 -2.67 -13.37 4.01
C ARG A 34 -2.28 -14.56 4.86
N ASP A 35 -3.26 -15.16 5.53
CA ASP A 35 -3.05 -16.38 6.32
C ASP A 35 -2.73 -17.60 5.42
N ARG A 36 -2.53 -18.77 6.04
CA ARG A 36 -2.24 -20.02 5.31
C ARG A 36 -3.37 -20.50 4.41
N SER A 37 -4.60 -20.05 4.66
CA SER A 37 -5.79 -20.33 3.85
C SER A 37 -6.00 -19.29 2.75
N GLY A 38 -5.18 -18.24 2.71
CA GLY A 38 -5.27 -17.16 1.73
C GLY A 38 -6.25 -16.04 2.13
N HIS A 39 -6.75 -16.03 3.37
CA HIS A 39 -7.61 -14.94 3.85
C HIS A 39 -6.78 -13.69 4.16
N PHE A 40 -7.35 -12.53 3.89
CA PHE A 40 -6.72 -11.24 4.20
C PHE A 40 -6.56 -11.06 5.71
N VAL A 41 -5.35 -10.69 6.14
CA VAL A 41 -5.03 -10.38 7.55
C VAL A 41 -4.83 -8.89 7.75
N GLY A 42 -4.11 -8.22 6.85
CA GLY A 42 -3.82 -6.80 6.98
C GLY A 42 -3.09 -6.20 5.79
N SER A 43 -3.06 -4.88 5.74
CA SER A 43 -2.39 -4.11 4.69
C SER A 43 -1.67 -2.89 5.23
N HIS A 44 -0.51 -2.58 4.64
CA HIS A 44 0.27 -1.38 4.94
C HIS A 44 0.63 -0.67 3.64
N LYS A 45 0.35 0.64 3.55
CA LYS A 45 0.59 1.43 2.35
C LYS A 45 2.09 1.64 2.10
N LEU A 46 2.49 1.49 0.84
CA LEU A 46 3.77 1.92 0.28
C LEU A 46 3.54 3.22 -0.50
N PHE A 47 4.38 4.21 -0.24
CA PHE A 47 4.30 5.51 -0.89
C PHE A 47 5.31 5.60 -2.03
N THR A 48 4.96 6.30 -3.10
CA THR A 48 5.87 6.59 -4.23
C THR A 48 6.63 7.90 -4.04
N GLU A 49 6.18 8.72 -3.08
CA GLU A 49 6.75 10.03 -2.77
C GLU A 49 7.27 10.05 -1.33
N ASN A 50 8.32 10.83 -1.11
CA ASN A 50 8.90 11.00 0.21
C ASN A 50 8.02 11.89 1.08
N ALA A 51 7.87 11.54 2.35
CA ALA A 51 7.22 12.36 3.35
C ALA A 51 7.93 12.20 4.69
N ARG A 52 7.68 13.13 5.63
CA ARG A 52 8.28 13.09 6.96
C ARG A 52 7.97 11.75 7.64
N GLY A 53 9.01 11.12 8.19
CA GLY A 53 8.90 9.85 8.90
C GLY A 53 8.90 8.60 8.02
N LEU A 54 9.01 8.74 6.69
CA LEU A 54 9.16 7.60 5.80
C LEU A 54 10.64 7.26 5.55
N LYS A 55 10.90 5.97 5.35
CA LYS A 55 12.19 5.40 4.98
C LYS A 55 12.13 4.95 3.53
N LYS A 56 13.15 5.29 2.75
CA LYS A 56 13.28 4.82 1.37
C LYS A 56 13.70 3.35 1.39
N VAL A 57 13.02 2.53 0.61
CA VAL A 57 13.24 1.08 0.54
C VAL A 57 13.14 0.60 -0.91
N SER A 58 13.66 -0.59 -1.17
CA SER A 58 13.57 -1.23 -2.49
C SER A 58 12.82 -2.55 -2.38
N TYR A 59 11.61 -2.60 -2.93
CA TYR A 59 10.85 -3.83 -3.08
C TYR A 59 10.63 -4.11 -4.56
N CYS A 60 10.77 -5.37 -4.96
CA CYS A 60 10.59 -5.81 -6.34
C CYS A 60 11.42 -4.95 -7.34
N GLN A 61 12.65 -4.56 -6.97
CA GLN A 61 13.53 -3.66 -7.74
C GLN A 61 12.96 -2.26 -7.99
N ARG A 62 12.00 -1.83 -7.17
CA ARG A 62 11.34 -0.53 -7.27
C ARG A 62 11.51 0.22 -5.95
N SER A 63 11.77 1.52 -6.07
CA SER A 63 11.87 2.39 -4.90
C SER A 63 10.48 2.72 -4.36
N TYR A 64 10.33 2.58 -3.05
CA TYR A 64 9.16 3.00 -2.29
C TYR A 64 9.60 3.77 -1.05
N PHE A 65 8.63 4.41 -0.41
CA PHE A 65 8.77 5.02 0.91
C PHE A 65 7.79 4.34 1.87
N VAL A 66 8.27 3.97 3.05
CA VAL A 66 7.52 3.16 4.01
C VAL A 66 7.82 3.58 5.44
N ARG A 67 6.90 3.35 6.38
CA ARG A 67 7.15 3.53 7.81
C ARG A 67 7.93 2.35 8.37
N SER A 68 8.78 2.59 9.37
CA SER A 68 9.51 1.51 10.06
C SER A 68 8.57 0.47 10.66
N HIS A 69 7.42 0.88 11.22
CA HIS A 69 6.37 -0.04 11.71
C HIS A 69 5.88 -1.00 10.62
N SER A 70 5.76 -0.59 9.36
CA SER A 70 5.30 -1.49 8.30
C SER A 70 6.35 -2.55 7.93
N VAL A 71 7.63 -2.22 8.06
CA VAL A 71 8.73 -3.19 7.86
C VAL A 71 8.73 -4.20 9.00
N ALA A 72 8.65 -3.74 10.25
CA ALA A 72 8.53 -4.64 11.40
C ALA A 72 7.28 -5.52 11.34
N TRP A 73 6.12 -4.94 11.00
CA TRP A 73 4.87 -5.68 10.81
C TRP A 73 5.04 -6.79 9.78
N THR A 74 5.72 -6.50 8.66
CA THR A 74 5.99 -7.50 7.61
C THR A 74 6.83 -8.67 8.15
N GLN A 75 7.85 -8.40 8.95
CA GLN A 75 8.67 -9.45 9.57
C GLN A 75 7.84 -10.31 10.53
N VAL A 76 7.07 -9.69 11.43
CA VAL A 76 6.22 -10.39 12.41
C VAL A 76 5.12 -11.21 11.74
N GLU A 77 4.51 -10.71 10.68
CA GLU A 77 3.51 -11.46 9.92
C GLU A 77 4.10 -12.71 9.27
N THR A 78 5.30 -12.59 8.67
CA THR A 78 6.00 -13.76 8.12
C THR A 78 6.41 -14.75 9.21
N GLU A 79 6.86 -14.29 10.38
CA GLU A 79 7.17 -15.14 11.54
C GLU A 79 5.95 -15.94 12.02
N ARG A 80 4.74 -15.34 11.97
CA ARG A 80 3.47 -16.01 12.26
C ARG A 80 3.07 -17.04 11.19
N GLY A 81 3.81 -17.10 10.09
CA GLY A 81 3.54 -17.99 8.96
C GLY A 81 2.52 -17.44 7.98
N ASN A 82 2.25 -16.14 8.02
CA ASN A 82 1.44 -15.46 7.01
C ASN A 82 2.30 -15.17 5.77
N LYS A 83 1.64 -15.12 4.61
CA LYS A 83 2.27 -14.76 3.34
C LYS A 83 2.10 -13.27 3.11
N VAL A 84 3.22 -12.53 3.08
CA VAL A 84 3.22 -11.10 2.74
C VAL A 84 3.63 -10.89 1.27
N GLN A 85 2.92 -10.02 0.57
CA GLN A 85 3.19 -9.66 -0.83
C GLN A 85 3.09 -8.16 -1.05
N VAL A 86 3.86 -7.64 -2.00
CA VAL A 86 3.66 -6.27 -2.51
C VAL A 86 2.60 -6.34 -3.60
N GLU A 87 1.54 -5.54 -3.46
CA GLU A 87 0.39 -5.55 -4.35
C GLU A 87 -0.01 -4.13 -4.77
N PHE A 88 -0.59 -4.02 -5.96
CA PHE A 88 -1.12 -2.77 -6.50
C PHE A 88 -2.65 -2.83 -6.54
N ASN A 89 -3.29 -1.74 -6.12
CA ASN A 89 -4.73 -1.56 -6.20
C ASN A 89 -5.08 -0.28 -6.96
N PHE A 90 -5.94 -0.40 -7.97
CA PHE A 90 -6.41 0.67 -8.87
C PHE A 90 -7.94 0.65 -8.96
N GLY A 91 -8.62 0.25 -7.89
CA GLY A 91 -10.08 0.21 -7.78
C GLY A 91 -10.76 -1.05 -8.34
N ARG A 92 -9.99 -2.02 -8.88
CA ARG A 92 -10.50 -3.31 -9.39
C ARG A 92 -9.97 -4.52 -8.62
N GLY A 93 -9.51 -4.29 -7.40
CA GLY A 93 -8.95 -5.33 -6.53
C GLY A 93 -7.43 -5.36 -6.52
N TRP A 94 -6.90 -6.35 -5.81
CA TRP A 94 -5.49 -6.48 -5.52
C TRP A 94 -4.75 -7.25 -6.62
N ARG A 95 -3.66 -6.68 -7.13
CA ARG A 95 -2.78 -7.35 -8.10
C ARG A 95 -1.40 -7.58 -7.48
N PRO A 96 -0.96 -8.84 -7.31
CA PRO A 96 0.35 -9.12 -6.75
C PRO A 96 1.46 -8.66 -7.72
N ILE A 97 2.50 -8.06 -7.15
CA ILE A 97 3.72 -7.63 -7.87
C ILE A 97 4.85 -8.61 -7.54
N CYS A 98 5.18 -8.77 -6.26
CA CYS A 98 6.14 -9.77 -5.80
C CYS A 98 5.83 -10.24 -4.38
N GLY A 99 6.39 -11.37 -3.98
CA GLY A 99 6.25 -11.94 -2.64
C GLY A 99 7.51 -11.81 -1.79
N ASN A 100 7.39 -12.21 -0.53
CA ASN A 100 8.48 -12.25 0.45
C ASN A 100 9.24 -10.90 0.60
N PRO A 101 8.54 -9.79 0.85
CA PRO A 101 9.18 -8.48 1.04
C PRO A 101 10.16 -8.46 2.23
N GLU A 102 9.95 -9.28 3.26
CA GLU A 102 10.85 -9.40 4.42
C GLU A 102 12.27 -9.87 4.05
N ARG A 103 12.45 -10.54 2.91
CA ARG A 103 13.76 -10.98 2.42
C ARG A 103 14.49 -9.91 1.61
N GLN A 104 13.80 -8.82 1.29
CA GLN A 104 14.33 -7.74 0.45
C GLN A 104 14.69 -6.52 1.29
N VAL A 105 13.95 -6.27 2.37
CA VAL A 105 14.15 -5.14 3.26
C VAL A 105 13.93 -5.61 4.70
N SER A 106 14.95 -5.37 5.51
CA SER A 106 14.97 -5.58 6.95
C SER A 106 14.90 -4.26 7.72
N LEU A 107 14.77 -4.33 9.05
CA LEU A 107 14.82 -3.14 9.90
C LEU A 107 16.22 -2.53 9.93
N GLU A 108 17.23 -3.39 9.86
CA GLU A 108 18.65 -3.02 9.82
C GLU A 108 18.96 -2.20 8.56
N ASP A 109 18.38 -2.58 7.41
CA ASP A 109 18.54 -1.87 6.12
C ASP A 109 18.02 -0.42 6.17
N ILE A 110 17.05 -0.14 7.06
CA ILE A 110 16.46 1.20 7.25
C ILE A 110 17.01 1.94 8.48
N GLY A 111 18.07 1.40 9.08
CA GLY A 111 18.79 1.99 10.21
C GLY A 111 18.05 1.86 11.55
N VAL A 112 17.23 0.83 11.70
CA VAL A 112 16.53 0.51 12.95
C VAL A 112 17.21 -0.71 13.58
N THR A 113 17.62 -0.58 14.84
CA THR A 113 18.38 -1.61 15.57
C THR A 113 17.53 -2.41 16.57
N MET A 114 16.32 -1.93 16.88
CA MET A 114 15.39 -2.65 17.76
C MET A 114 14.70 -3.79 17.01
N SER A 115 14.26 -4.81 17.76
CA SER A 115 13.53 -5.94 17.18
C SER A 115 12.17 -5.50 16.62
N ALA A 116 11.63 -6.29 15.69
CA ALA A 116 10.32 -6.04 15.11
C ALA A 116 9.20 -6.03 16.16
N HIS A 117 9.26 -6.94 17.14
CA HIS A 117 8.28 -7.01 18.24
C HIS A 117 8.37 -5.78 19.13
N ASP A 118 9.57 -5.36 19.52
CA ASP A 118 9.75 -4.18 20.38
C ASP A 118 9.31 -2.91 19.66
N LEU A 119 9.64 -2.79 18.37
CA LEU A 119 9.24 -1.64 17.55
C LEU A 119 7.73 -1.55 17.42
N LEU A 120 7.02 -2.68 17.30
CA LEU A 120 5.55 -2.70 17.23
C LEU A 120 4.87 -2.50 18.58
N ALA A 121 5.55 -2.83 19.68
CA ALA A 121 5.06 -2.58 21.04
C ALA A 121 5.25 -1.12 21.47
N ALA A 122 6.24 -0.43 20.91
CA ALA A 122 6.49 0.98 21.18
C ALA A 122 5.36 1.86 20.62
N PRO A 123 4.93 2.91 21.35
CA PRO A 123 4.00 3.88 20.80
C PRO A 123 4.62 4.58 19.58
N ASP A 124 3.89 4.63 18.46
CA ASP A 124 4.33 5.36 17.27
C ASP A 124 4.42 6.86 17.58
N GLU A 125 5.64 7.38 17.77
CA GLU A 125 5.86 8.81 18.05
C GLU A 125 5.37 9.72 16.92
N THR A 126 5.19 9.20 15.69
CA THR A 126 4.56 9.95 14.59
C THR A 126 3.04 9.93 14.59
N SER A 127 2.42 9.17 15.49
CA SER A 127 0.98 9.08 15.67
C SER A 127 0.60 9.52 17.07
N ALA A 128 0.75 10.81 17.40
CA ALA A 128 -0.10 11.41 18.42
C ALA A 128 -1.55 11.32 17.92
N PRO A 129 -2.41 10.46 18.48
CA PRO A 129 -3.73 10.25 17.93
C PRO A 129 -4.66 11.21 18.67
N GLN A 130 -4.68 12.48 18.26
CA GLN A 130 -5.97 13.15 18.24
C GLN A 130 -6.70 12.65 17.00
N SER A 131 -7.15 11.40 17.07
CA SER A 131 -8.10 10.88 16.11
C SER A 131 -9.27 11.85 16.05
N ARG A 132 -9.70 12.23 14.84
CA ARG A 132 -10.89 13.08 14.66
C ARG A 132 -12.08 12.50 15.41
N LEU A 133 -12.15 11.17 15.54
CA LEU A 133 -13.18 10.48 16.31
C LEU A 133 -13.03 10.72 17.82
N SER A 134 -11.82 10.80 18.35
CA SER A 134 -11.57 11.18 19.75
C SER A 134 -11.98 12.63 20.02
N ALA A 135 -11.73 13.54 19.08
CA ALA A 135 -12.18 14.93 19.16
C ALA A 135 -13.72 15.04 19.07
N ILE A 136 -14.36 14.27 18.19
CA ILE A 136 -15.82 14.21 18.08
C ILE A 136 -16.44 13.59 19.36
N GLY A 137 -15.86 12.51 19.89
CA GLY A 137 -16.35 11.86 21.12
C GLY A 137 -16.30 12.76 22.35
N ALA A 138 -15.28 13.61 22.47
CA ALA A 138 -15.16 14.58 23.57
C ALA A 138 -16.32 15.58 23.60
N MET A 139 -16.88 15.95 22.44
CA MET A 139 -18.02 16.90 22.34
C MET A 139 -19.35 16.28 22.79
N PHE A 140 -19.49 14.95 22.77
CA PHE A 140 -20.67 14.27 23.29
C PHE A 140 -20.57 13.98 24.79
N GLN A 141 -19.35 13.81 25.32
CA GLN A 141 -19.13 13.62 26.75
C GLN A 141 -19.35 14.91 27.56
N SER A 142 -19.09 16.09 26.99
CA SER A 142 -19.36 17.37 27.66
C SER A 142 -20.84 17.68 27.90
N ASN A 143 -21.75 16.99 27.20
CA ASN A 143 -23.19 17.18 27.32
C ASN A 143 -23.89 16.13 28.21
N SER A 144 -23.13 15.21 28.81
CA SER A 144 -23.70 14.11 29.63
C SER A 144 -23.86 14.49 31.11
N ALA A 145 -23.50 15.72 31.50
CA ALA A 145 -23.58 16.18 32.88
C ALA A 145 -24.96 16.77 33.25
N GLU A 146 -25.84 17.02 32.28
CA GLU A 146 -27.21 17.49 32.54
C GLU A 146 -28.22 16.67 31.74
N GLU A 147 -29.21 16.13 32.47
CA GLU A 147 -30.46 15.50 32.00
C GLU A 147 -30.37 14.06 31.46
N GLY A 148 -30.50 13.12 32.41
CA GLY A 148 -30.86 11.74 32.12
C GLY A 148 -32.28 11.64 31.56
N HIS A 149 -32.40 11.51 30.24
CA HIS A 149 -33.66 11.17 29.59
C HIS A 149 -33.69 9.68 29.17
N SER A 150 -34.78 9.02 29.57
CA SER A 150 -35.14 7.62 29.34
C SER A 150 -34.89 7.16 27.90
N THR A 151 -34.19 6.04 27.72
CA THR A 151 -33.98 5.41 26.41
C THR A 151 -35.21 4.57 26.00
N TYR A 152 -35.47 4.53 24.68
CA TYR A 152 -36.61 3.87 24.04
C TYR A 152 -36.55 2.33 24.02
N HIS A 153 -35.83 1.71 24.95
CA HIS A 153 -35.74 0.24 25.05
C HIS A 153 -36.55 -0.34 26.21
N THR A 154 -37.56 0.39 26.69
CA THR A 154 -38.54 -0.17 27.63
C THR A 154 -39.86 -0.40 26.93
N ARG A 155 -39.95 -1.47 26.13
CA ARG A 155 -40.97 -2.52 26.24
C ARG A 155 -40.69 -3.68 25.29
#